data_AF-A0A971UZY9-F1
#
_entry.id   AF-A0A971UZY9-F1
#
_cell.length_a   1.000
_cell.length_b   1.000
_cell.length_c   1.000
_cell.angle_alpha   90.00
_cell.angle_beta   90.00
_cell.angle_gamma   90.00
#
_symmetry.space_group_name_H-M   'P 1'
#
loop_
_entity.id
_entity.type
_entity.pdbx_description
1 polymer ?
#
loop_
_entity_poly.entity_id
_entity_poly.type
_entity_poly.pdbx_seq_one_letter_code
_entity_poly.pdbx_strand_id
1 'polypeptide(L)'
;YVIGLIAGGDVALRNPVEAAEDNLEKAWEELTAYKINQNDVLVGIAASGTTPYVIGALRRAREKGILTAAICCNPHSPVAAEAEIKIEPIVGPEYVTGSTRMKAGTAQKMVLNMITTTTMIKLGRVKGNRMVNMQLTNQKLVDRGTRMIVDELGLSYEQAKNLLLLHGSVKDAVNSYLTRK
;
A
#
# COMPACT_ATOMS: atom_id res chain seq x y z
N TYR A 1 1.30 -8.24 -5.02
CA TYR A 1 1.20 -8.20 -3.54
C TYR A 1 1.84 -6.90 -3.08
N VAL A 2 1.59 -6.47 -1.84
CA VAL A 2 2.20 -5.24 -1.26
C VAL A 2 2.89 -5.66 0.03
N ILE A 3 4.12 -5.23 0.23
CA ILE A 3 4.95 -5.57 1.40
C ILE A 3 5.38 -4.27 2.08
N GLY A 4 5.32 -4.25 3.42
CA GLY A 4 5.90 -3.18 4.24
C GLY A 4 7.15 -3.68 4.93
N LEU A 5 8.23 -2.91 4.86
CA LEU A 5 9.45 -3.11 5.63
C LEU A 5 9.64 -1.94 6.58
N ILE A 6 10.24 -2.21 7.74
CA ILE A 6 10.52 -1.24 8.78
C ILE A 6 11.92 -1.50 9.32
N ALA A 7 12.71 -0.43 9.47
CA ALA A 7 14.03 -0.53 10.08
C ALA A 7 13.92 -1.13 11.48
N GLY A 8 14.72 -2.17 11.76
CA GLY A 8 14.65 -2.93 13.02
C GLY A 8 13.67 -4.12 13.01
N GLY A 9 12.99 -4.37 11.90
CA GLY A 9 12.12 -5.53 11.70
C GLY A 9 10.86 -5.53 12.58
N ASP A 10 10.27 -6.71 12.80
CA ASP A 10 8.97 -6.84 13.48
C ASP A 10 8.94 -6.24 14.90
N VAL A 11 10.08 -6.21 15.59
CA VAL A 11 10.20 -5.58 16.93
C VAL A 11 9.84 -4.08 16.85
N ALA A 12 10.25 -3.42 15.76
CA ALA A 12 10.02 -1.99 15.50
C ALA A 12 8.54 -1.62 15.36
N LEU A 13 7.65 -2.60 15.11
CA LEU A 13 6.21 -2.35 15.00
C LEU A 13 5.58 -1.92 16.32
N ARG A 14 6.18 -2.32 17.46
CA ARG A 14 5.62 -2.03 18.80
C ARG A 14 6.58 -1.28 19.69
N ASN A 15 7.89 -1.39 19.46
CA ASN A 15 8.91 -0.76 20.28
C ASN A 15 9.95 -0.10 19.37
N PRO A 16 10.44 1.11 19.68
CA PRO A 16 11.55 1.68 18.93
C PRO A 16 12.79 0.77 19.05
N VAL A 17 13.51 0.63 17.94
CA VAL A 17 14.81 -0.06 17.89
C VAL A 17 15.87 1.00 17.63
N GLU A 18 16.60 1.36 18.67
CA GLU A 18 17.64 2.39 18.63
C GLU A 18 18.64 2.12 17.50
N ALA A 19 19.05 3.19 16.79
CA ALA A 19 20.01 3.18 15.68
C ALA A 19 19.66 2.32 14.45
N ALA A 20 18.49 1.68 14.40
CA ALA A 20 18.10 0.87 13.24
C ALA A 20 17.97 1.70 11.95
N GLU A 21 17.58 2.98 12.09
CA GLU A 21 17.37 3.89 10.98
C GLU A 21 18.67 4.46 10.36
N ASP A 22 19.80 4.31 11.08
CA ASP A 22 21.10 4.87 10.70
C ASP A 22 21.92 3.94 9.79
N ASN A 23 21.45 2.72 9.54
CA ASN A 23 22.17 1.76 8.71
C ASN A 23 21.75 1.85 7.22
N LEU A 24 22.66 2.39 6.38
CA LEU A 24 22.46 2.54 4.93
C LEU A 24 22.21 1.22 4.18
N GLU A 25 22.88 0.12 4.56
CA GLU A 25 22.85 -1.12 3.78
C GLU A 25 21.70 -2.05 4.22
N LYS A 26 21.22 -1.90 5.46
CA LYS A 26 20.30 -2.87 6.07
C LYS A 26 19.01 -3.09 5.29
N ALA A 27 18.43 -2.01 4.78
CA ALA A 27 17.22 -2.08 3.97
C ALA A 27 17.43 -2.91 2.69
N TRP A 28 18.59 -2.76 2.05
CA TRP A 28 18.90 -3.49 0.83
C TRP A 28 19.11 -4.99 1.08
N GLU A 29 19.77 -5.34 2.18
CA GLU A 29 19.88 -6.73 2.63
C GLU A 29 18.50 -7.38 2.80
N GLU A 30 17.59 -6.68 3.49
CA GLU A 30 16.22 -7.14 3.73
C GLU A 30 15.43 -7.27 2.42
N LEU A 31 15.51 -6.27 1.53
CA LEU A 31 14.87 -6.32 0.21
C LEU A 31 15.40 -7.49 -0.64
N THR A 32 16.68 -7.82 -0.53
CA THR A 32 17.29 -8.95 -1.25
C THR A 32 16.71 -10.28 -0.77
N ALA A 33 16.37 -10.43 0.51
CA ALA A 33 15.70 -11.62 1.03
C ALA A 33 14.31 -11.83 0.40
N TYR A 34 13.64 -10.74 0.01
CA TYR A 34 12.38 -10.76 -0.75
C TYR A 34 12.57 -10.90 -2.27
N LYS A 35 13.81 -11.03 -2.75
CA LYS A 35 14.16 -11.18 -4.18
C LYS A 35 13.62 -10.04 -5.06
N ILE A 36 13.72 -8.81 -4.54
CA ILE A 36 13.32 -7.61 -5.31
C ILE A 36 14.02 -7.57 -6.68
N ASN A 37 13.30 -7.18 -7.72
CA ASN A 37 13.80 -7.08 -9.07
C ASN A 37 13.12 -5.92 -9.85
N GLN A 38 13.47 -5.77 -11.14
CA GLN A 38 13.01 -4.66 -11.98
C GLN A 38 11.49 -4.62 -12.25
N ASN A 39 10.77 -5.71 -11.95
CA ASN A 39 9.30 -5.73 -12.03
C ASN A 39 8.64 -5.18 -10.76
N ASP A 40 9.42 -4.90 -9.72
CA ASP A 40 8.94 -4.31 -8.47
C ASP A 40 9.07 -2.78 -8.49
N VAL A 41 8.41 -2.14 -7.53
CA VAL A 41 8.51 -0.70 -7.27
C VAL A 41 8.87 -0.52 -5.80
N LEU A 42 9.91 0.27 -5.52
CA LEU A 42 10.32 0.61 -4.15
C LEU A 42 9.83 2.02 -3.79
N VAL A 43 9.09 2.13 -2.69
CA VAL A 43 8.64 3.42 -2.14
C VAL A 43 9.34 3.66 -0.80
N GLY A 44 10.29 4.60 -0.77
CA GLY A 44 10.98 5.01 0.44
C GLY A 44 10.19 6.06 1.22
N ILE A 45 10.08 5.91 2.54
CA ILE A 45 9.23 6.76 3.38
C ILE A 45 10.05 7.29 4.54
N ALA A 46 10.28 8.60 4.58
CA ALA A 46 11.00 9.26 5.67
C ALA A 46 10.50 10.69 5.83
N ALA A 47 9.86 11.02 6.95
CA ALA A 47 9.28 12.35 7.15
C ALA A 47 10.35 13.45 7.11
N SER A 48 11.49 13.22 7.78
CA SER A 48 12.67 14.09 7.76
C SER A 48 13.30 14.21 6.37
N GLY A 49 13.16 13.18 5.54
CA GLY A 49 13.82 13.07 4.24
C GLY A 49 15.33 12.83 4.33
N THR A 50 15.86 12.48 5.50
CA THR A 50 17.31 12.29 5.73
C THR A 50 17.69 10.89 6.24
N THR A 51 16.71 10.01 6.47
CA THR A 51 16.92 8.70 7.11
C THR A 51 17.85 7.78 6.28
N PRO A 52 19.04 7.41 6.79
CA PRO A 52 20.02 6.61 6.04
C PRO A 52 19.48 5.26 5.54
N TYR A 53 18.74 4.51 6.35
CA TYR A 53 18.12 3.25 5.95
C TYR A 53 17.29 3.38 4.66
N VAL A 54 16.56 4.49 4.51
CA VAL A 54 15.73 4.75 3.31
C VAL A 54 16.57 5.22 2.13
N ILE A 55 17.57 6.08 2.38
CA ILE A 55 18.49 6.58 1.36
C ILE A 55 19.22 5.42 0.67
N GLY A 56 19.83 4.53 1.46
CA GLY A 56 20.59 3.41 0.91
C GLY A 56 19.72 2.43 0.12
N ALA A 57 18.50 2.16 0.59
CA ALA A 57 17.52 1.35 -0.13
C ALA A 57 17.20 1.91 -1.52
N LEU A 58 16.85 3.21 -1.59
CA LEU A 58 16.47 3.87 -2.83
C LEU A 58 17.65 3.96 -3.81
N ARG A 59 18.83 4.34 -3.31
CA ARG A 59 20.05 4.40 -4.12
C ARG A 59 20.33 3.06 -4.78
N ARG A 60 20.34 1.98 -3.99
CA ARG A 60 20.66 0.65 -4.49
C ARG A 60 19.60 0.10 -5.44
N ALA A 61 18.32 0.34 -5.14
CA ALA A 61 17.23 -0.03 -6.04
C ALA A 61 17.36 0.69 -7.40
N ARG A 62 17.66 1.98 -7.40
CA ARG A 62 17.84 2.78 -8.60
C ARG A 62 19.04 2.31 -9.44
N GLU A 63 20.17 1.99 -8.79
CA GLU A 63 21.34 1.39 -9.46
C GLU A 63 21.02 0.05 -10.13
N LYS A 64 20.02 -0.69 -9.64
CA LYS A 64 19.55 -1.95 -10.24
C LYS A 64 18.45 -1.78 -11.29
N GLY A 65 18.05 -0.54 -11.58
CA GLY A 65 17.00 -0.22 -12.55
C GLY A 65 15.58 -0.49 -12.04
N ILE A 66 15.39 -0.56 -10.72
CA ILE A 66 14.06 -0.70 -10.10
C ILE A 66 13.42 0.70 -10.03
N LEU A 67 12.13 0.80 -10.35
CA LEU A 67 11.40 2.06 -10.22
C LEU A 67 11.35 2.49 -8.76
N THR A 68 11.78 3.72 -8.47
CA THR A 68 11.83 4.26 -7.11
C THR A 68 10.93 5.48 -6.95
N ALA A 69 10.25 5.54 -5.81
CA ALA A 69 9.54 6.72 -5.34
C ALA A 69 9.94 7.06 -3.90
N ALA A 70 9.87 8.34 -3.54
CA ALA A 70 10.14 8.82 -2.19
C ALA A 70 8.97 9.64 -1.66
N ILE A 71 8.61 9.42 -0.39
CA ILE A 71 7.63 10.21 0.36
C ILE A 71 8.33 10.88 1.55
N CYS A 72 8.48 12.20 1.49
CA CYS A 72 9.09 13.01 2.55
C CYS A 72 8.36 14.35 2.70
N CYS A 73 8.48 14.99 3.87
CA CYS A 73 7.73 16.23 4.16
C CYS A 73 8.59 17.50 4.11
N ASN A 74 9.87 17.35 3.75
CA ASN A 74 10.81 18.43 3.51
C ASN A 74 11.15 18.48 2.01
N PRO A 75 11.17 19.69 1.41
CA PRO A 75 11.50 19.85 0.00
C PRO A 75 12.99 19.58 -0.23
N HIS A 76 13.34 19.07 -1.41
CA HIS A 76 14.72 18.85 -1.85
C HIS A 76 15.53 17.95 -0.89
N SER A 77 14.86 17.01 -0.24
CA SER A 77 15.51 16.16 0.76
C SER A 77 16.49 15.14 0.14
N PRO A 78 17.50 14.68 0.89
CA PRO A 78 18.37 13.59 0.46
C PRO A 78 17.61 12.34 0.00
N VAL A 79 16.56 11.93 0.72
CA VAL A 79 15.71 10.80 0.34
C VAL A 79 15.01 11.04 -1.01
N ALA A 80 14.49 12.26 -1.24
CA ALA A 80 13.87 12.60 -2.52
C ALA A 80 14.88 12.62 -3.68
N ALA A 81 16.14 12.99 -3.42
CA ALA A 81 17.18 13.00 -4.44
C ALA A 81 17.55 11.61 -4.96
N GLU A 82 17.39 10.56 -4.14
CA GLU A 82 17.67 9.17 -4.52
C GLU A 82 16.54 8.49 -5.30
N ALA A 83 15.35 9.10 -5.36
CA ALA A 83 14.18 8.54 -6.05
C ALA A 83 13.89 9.20 -7.40
N GLU A 84 13.34 8.42 -8.33
CA GLU A 84 12.85 8.93 -9.62
C GLU A 84 11.58 9.77 -9.44
N ILE A 85 10.63 9.27 -8.65
CA ILE A 85 9.37 9.95 -8.36
C ILE A 85 9.45 10.57 -6.96
N LYS A 86 9.31 11.90 -6.89
CA LYS A 86 9.39 12.67 -5.63
C LYS A 86 7.98 13.07 -5.20
N ILE A 87 7.55 12.61 -4.03
CA ILE A 87 6.26 12.96 -3.42
C ILE A 87 6.56 13.73 -2.15
N GLU A 88 6.49 15.06 -2.25
CA GLU A 88 6.91 15.98 -1.18
C GLU A 88 5.72 16.78 -0.60
N PRO A 89 4.79 16.15 0.15
CA PRO A 89 3.69 16.88 0.79
C PRO A 89 4.23 17.77 1.92
N ILE A 90 4.43 19.06 1.62
CA ILE A 90 4.96 20.02 2.59
C ILE A 90 3.88 20.41 3.59
N VAL A 91 3.96 19.85 4.79
CA VAL A 91 2.95 20.05 5.87
C VAL A 91 3.29 21.19 6.82
N GLY A 92 4.48 21.79 6.69
CA GLY A 92 5.00 22.83 7.59
C GLY A 92 5.37 22.32 8.99
N PRO A 93 5.79 23.22 9.91
CA PRO A 93 6.25 22.85 11.25
C PRO A 93 5.20 22.11 12.07
N GLU A 94 5.60 21.06 12.78
CA GLU A 94 4.70 20.31 13.67
C GLU A 94 4.31 21.13 14.90
N TYR A 95 3.12 20.84 15.46
CA TYR A 95 2.68 21.52 16.69
C TYR A 95 3.61 21.20 17.87
N VAL A 96 3.95 19.92 18.04
CA VAL A 96 5.06 19.50 18.90
C VAL A 96 6.30 19.44 18.03
N THR A 97 7.27 20.32 18.30
CA THR A 97 8.51 20.44 17.52
C THR A 97 9.17 19.08 17.31
N GLY A 98 9.37 18.70 16.04
CA GLY A 98 9.99 17.42 15.66
C GLY A 98 9.08 16.20 15.72
N SER A 99 7.84 16.29 16.23
CA SER A 99 6.92 15.15 16.32
C SER A 99 6.23 14.86 14.97
N THR A 100 7.02 14.38 14.02
CA THR A 100 6.58 14.08 12.63
C THR A 100 5.52 12.99 12.53
N ARG A 101 5.28 12.22 13.59
CA ARG A 101 4.13 11.30 13.68
C ARG A 101 2.77 11.99 13.54
N MET A 102 2.72 13.33 13.68
CA MET A 102 1.50 14.13 13.58
C MET A 102 1.12 14.42 12.12
N LYS A 103 1.41 15.61 11.58
CA LYS A 103 0.98 15.99 10.24
C LYS A 103 1.70 15.21 9.17
N ALA A 104 3.03 15.04 9.29
CA ALA A 104 3.81 14.31 8.30
C ALA A 104 3.37 12.83 8.20
N GLY A 105 3.17 12.16 9.33
CA GLY A 105 2.62 10.80 9.36
C GLY A 105 1.21 10.70 8.76
N THR A 106 0.36 11.70 9.00
CA THR A 106 -0.97 11.78 8.38
C THR A 106 -0.88 11.93 6.87
N ALA A 107 0.00 12.81 6.37
CA ALA A 107 0.23 13.01 4.94
C ALA A 107 0.75 11.72 4.28
N GLN A 108 1.73 11.05 4.90
CA GLN A 108 2.25 9.76 4.41
C GLN A 108 1.13 8.71 4.31
N LYS A 109 0.28 8.57 5.34
CA LYS A 109 -0.87 7.67 5.31
C LYS A 109 -1.80 7.98 4.13
N MET A 110 -2.11 9.25 3.90
CA MET A 110 -3.01 9.64 2.82
C MET A 110 -2.42 9.32 1.44
N VAL A 111 -1.14 9.63 1.23
CA VAL A 111 -0.42 9.29 -0.01
C VAL A 111 -0.40 7.78 -0.25
N LEU A 112 -0.07 6.97 0.76
CA LEU A 112 -0.05 5.50 0.63
C LEU A 112 -1.44 4.92 0.30
N ASN A 113 -2.50 5.47 0.91
CA ASN A 113 -3.88 5.07 0.57
C ASN A 113 -4.20 5.42 -0.89
N MET A 114 -3.77 6.60 -1.36
CA MET A 114 -3.97 7.01 -2.76
C MET A 114 -3.24 6.08 -3.74
N ILE A 115 -1.97 5.77 -3.48
CA ILE A 115 -1.16 4.88 -4.33
C ILE A 115 -1.82 3.50 -4.43
N THR A 116 -2.09 2.87 -3.28
CA THR A 116 -2.62 1.50 -3.23
C THR A 116 -4.05 1.42 -3.77
N THR A 117 -4.92 2.35 -3.39
CA THR A 117 -6.32 2.36 -3.86
C THR A 117 -6.40 2.59 -5.35
N THR A 118 -5.67 3.58 -5.88
CA THR A 118 -5.67 3.88 -7.32
C THR A 118 -5.11 2.71 -8.13
N THR A 119 -4.06 2.06 -7.62
CA THR A 119 -3.50 0.85 -8.25
C THR A 119 -4.54 -0.27 -8.31
N MET A 120 -5.24 -0.54 -7.20
CA MET A 120 -6.26 -1.59 -7.15
C MET A 120 -7.47 -1.28 -8.05
N ILE A 121 -7.84 0.00 -8.18
CA ILE A 121 -8.88 0.44 -9.14
C ILE A 121 -8.42 0.13 -10.57
N LYS A 122 -7.19 0.53 -10.96
CA LYS A 122 -6.65 0.27 -12.31
C LYS A 122 -6.51 -1.22 -12.62
N LEU A 123 -6.26 -2.06 -11.61
CA LEU A 123 -6.23 -3.52 -11.73
C LEU A 123 -7.64 -4.18 -11.78
N GLY A 124 -8.71 -3.40 -11.83
CA GLY A 124 -10.08 -3.91 -11.94
C GLY A 124 -10.57 -4.66 -10.70
N ARG A 125 -10.02 -4.33 -9.51
CA ARG A 125 -10.47 -4.86 -8.21
C ARG A 125 -11.65 -4.07 -7.62
N VAL A 126 -11.97 -2.93 -8.24
CA VAL A 126 -13.09 -2.04 -7.88
C VAL A 126 -13.94 -1.80 -9.13
N LYS A 127 -15.27 -1.84 -9.00
CA LYS A 127 -16.24 -1.48 -10.05
C LYS A 127 -17.10 -0.33 -9.54
N GLY A 128 -17.06 0.82 -10.22
CA GLY A 128 -17.63 2.06 -9.70
C GLY A 128 -16.97 2.40 -8.35
N ASN A 129 -17.75 2.37 -7.27
CA ASN A 129 -17.26 2.53 -5.89
C ASN A 129 -17.30 1.23 -5.06
N ARG A 130 -17.54 0.06 -5.70
CA ARG A 130 -17.71 -1.24 -5.03
C ARG A 130 -16.45 -2.08 -5.09
N MET A 131 -16.00 -2.60 -3.94
CA MET A 131 -14.87 -3.52 -3.85
C MET A 131 -15.30 -4.95 -4.24
N VAL A 132 -15.31 -5.24 -5.53
CA VAL A 132 -15.86 -6.50 -6.08
C VAL A 132 -14.97 -7.73 -5.86
N ASN A 133 -13.71 -7.52 -5.47
CA ASN A 133 -12.72 -8.56 -5.20
C ASN A 133 -12.32 -8.63 -3.72
N MET A 134 -13.25 -8.33 -2.81
CA MET A 134 -13.01 -8.44 -1.37
C MET A 134 -12.84 -9.91 -0.94
N GLN A 135 -11.96 -10.16 0.03
CA GLN A 135 -11.82 -11.48 0.64
C GLN A 135 -12.95 -11.75 1.63
N LEU A 136 -13.65 -12.87 1.49
CA LEU A 136 -14.83 -13.22 2.31
C LEU A 136 -14.42 -13.85 3.66
N THR A 137 -13.69 -13.11 4.48
CA THR A 137 -13.08 -13.64 5.73
C THR A 137 -14.00 -13.63 6.95
N ASN A 138 -15.16 -12.96 6.86
CA ASN A 138 -16.10 -12.86 7.97
C ASN A 138 -17.53 -12.60 7.46
N GLN A 139 -18.51 -12.80 8.34
CA GLN A 139 -19.93 -12.69 8.02
C GLN A 139 -20.33 -11.31 7.48
N LYS A 140 -19.71 -10.22 7.96
CA LYS A 140 -19.97 -8.86 7.47
C LYS A 140 -19.55 -8.70 6.00
N LEU A 141 -18.42 -9.29 5.60
CA LEU A 141 -17.94 -9.24 4.23
C LEU A 141 -18.77 -10.13 3.31
N VAL A 142 -19.24 -11.29 3.79
CA VAL A 142 -20.22 -12.12 3.09
C VAL A 142 -21.52 -11.35 2.86
N ASP A 143 -22.11 -10.76 3.91
CA ASP A 143 -23.35 -9.99 3.79
C ASP A 143 -23.21 -8.82 2.81
N ARG A 144 -22.11 -8.07 2.92
CA ARG A 144 -21.80 -6.96 1.99
C ARG A 144 -21.71 -7.44 0.55
N GLY A 145 -20.98 -8.53 0.29
CA GLY A 145 -20.86 -9.11 -1.04
C GLY A 145 -22.21 -9.58 -1.59
N THR A 146 -23.02 -10.23 -0.77
CA THR A 146 -24.36 -10.70 -1.15
C THR A 146 -25.23 -9.53 -1.58
N ARG A 147 -25.28 -8.44 -0.79
CA ARG A 147 -26.05 -7.23 -1.14
C ARG A 147 -25.59 -6.61 -2.46
N MET A 148 -24.27 -6.59 -2.71
CA MET A 148 -23.76 -6.08 -3.99
C MET A 148 -24.27 -6.89 -5.19
N ILE A 149 -24.41 -8.22 -5.06
CA ILE A 149 -24.95 -9.08 -6.11
C ILE A 149 -26.47 -8.91 -6.25
N VAL A 150 -27.20 -8.82 -5.14
CA VAL A 150 -28.65 -8.53 -5.15
C VAL A 150 -28.93 -7.25 -5.91
N ASP A 151 -28.22 -6.16 -5.58
CA ASP A 151 -28.36 -4.86 -6.23
C ASP A 151 -28.05 -4.92 -7.74
N GLU A 152 -27.07 -5.73 -8.15
CA GLU A 152 -26.58 -5.77 -9.54
C GLU A 152 -27.44 -6.70 -10.42
N LEU A 153 -27.90 -7.84 -9.89
CA LEU A 153 -28.56 -8.89 -10.65
C LEU A 153 -30.07 -9.02 -10.37
N GLY A 154 -30.59 -8.35 -9.34
CA GLY A 154 -31.99 -8.44 -8.93
C GLY A 154 -32.39 -9.81 -8.37
N LEU A 155 -31.43 -10.61 -7.90
CA LEU A 155 -31.68 -11.94 -7.32
C LEU A 155 -32.18 -11.84 -5.88
N SER A 156 -32.78 -12.92 -5.37
CA SER A 156 -33.05 -13.02 -3.93
C SER A 156 -31.74 -13.09 -3.15
N TYR A 157 -31.78 -12.66 -1.89
CA TYR A 157 -30.59 -12.67 -1.01
C TYR A 157 -29.96 -14.06 -0.92
N GLU A 158 -30.76 -15.12 -0.74
CA GLU A 158 -30.26 -16.49 -0.65
C GLU A 158 -29.61 -16.97 -1.95
N GLN A 159 -30.20 -16.64 -3.11
CA GLN A 159 -29.60 -16.96 -4.41
C GLN A 159 -28.26 -16.24 -4.61
N ALA A 160 -28.22 -14.94 -4.29
CA ALA A 160 -27.01 -14.12 -4.39
C ALA A 160 -25.91 -14.60 -3.44
N LYS A 161 -26.27 -15.01 -2.22
CA LYS A 161 -25.33 -15.55 -1.23
C LYS A 161 -24.73 -16.86 -1.69
N ASN A 162 -25.56 -17.78 -2.20
CA ASN A 162 -25.09 -19.05 -2.73
C ASN A 162 -24.15 -18.84 -3.93
N LEU A 163 -24.51 -17.93 -4.83
CA LEU A 163 -23.67 -17.56 -5.97
C LEU A 163 -22.33 -16.96 -5.52
N LEU A 164 -22.34 -16.07 -4.53
CA LEU A 164 -21.12 -15.48 -3.96
C LEU A 164 -20.19 -16.55 -3.38
N LEU A 165 -20.73 -17.45 -2.55
CA LEU A 165 -19.95 -18.48 -1.88
C LEU A 165 -19.40 -19.52 -2.87
N LEU A 166 -20.14 -19.81 -3.95
CA LEU A 166 -19.70 -20.71 -5.00
C LEU A 166 -18.52 -20.14 -5.80
N HIS A 167 -18.53 -18.83 -6.10
CA HIS A 167 -17.52 -18.19 -6.96
C HIS A 167 -16.43 -17.44 -6.19
N GLY A 168 -16.57 -17.26 -4.88
CA GLY A 168 -15.57 -16.68 -3.99
C GLY A 168 -15.40 -15.15 -4.06
N SER A 169 -15.91 -14.50 -5.11
CA SER A 169 -15.89 -13.03 -5.24
C SER A 169 -17.15 -12.51 -5.91
N VAL A 170 -17.48 -11.23 -5.65
CA VAL A 170 -18.63 -10.56 -6.30
C VAL A 170 -18.41 -10.48 -7.81
N LYS A 171 -17.18 -10.18 -8.25
CA LYS A 171 -16.83 -10.09 -9.67
C LYS A 171 -17.10 -11.40 -10.40
N ASP A 172 -16.58 -12.50 -9.87
CA ASP A 172 -16.66 -13.81 -10.52
C ASP A 172 -18.11 -14.35 -10.48
N ALA A 173 -18.82 -14.11 -9.38
CA ALA A 173 -20.24 -14.44 -9.25
C ALA A 173 -21.09 -13.74 -10.33
N VAL A 174 -20.94 -12.42 -10.46
CA VAL A 174 -21.68 -11.62 -11.45
C VAL A 174 -21.32 -12.05 -12.88
N ASN A 175 -20.04 -12.20 -13.18
CA ASN A 175 -19.58 -12.62 -14.51
C ASN A 175 -20.11 -14.01 -14.89
N SER A 176 -20.06 -14.97 -13.95
CA SER A 176 -20.56 -16.32 -14.21
C SER A 176 -22.07 -16.35 -14.47
N TYR A 177 -22.84 -15.55 -13.73
CA TYR A 177 -24.29 -15.45 -13.93
C TYR A 177 -24.65 -14.82 -15.29
N LEU A 178 -23.97 -13.73 -15.67
CA LEU A 178 -24.23 -13.04 -16.93
C LEU A 178 -23.78 -13.82 -18.16
N THR A 179 -22.75 -14.66 -18.05
CA THR A 179 -22.24 -15.48 -19.18
C THR A 179 -23.10 -16.73 -19.44
N ARG A 180 -23.93 -17.12 -18.47
CA ARG A 180 -24.84 -18.28 -18.58
C ARG A 180 -26.24 -17.93 -19.11
N LYS A 181 -26.54 -16.64 -19.29
CA LYS A 181 -27.74 -16.14 -19.97
C LYS A 181 -27.42 -15.86 -21.43
#